data_AF-A0A1I6Q714-F1
#
_entry.id   AF-A0A1I6Q714-F1
#
_cell.length_a   1.000
_cell.length_b   1.000
_cell.length_c   1.000
_cell.angle_alpha   90.00
_cell.angle_beta   90.00
_cell.angle_gamma   90.00
#
_symmetry.space_group_name_H-M   'P 1'
#
loop_
_entity.id
_entity.type
_entity.pdbx_description
1 polymer ?
#
loop_
_entity_poly.entity_id
_entity_poly.type
_entity_poly.pdbx_seq_one_letter_code
_entity_poly.pdbx_strand_id
1 'polypeptide(L)' 'MNEKLIKKMITKSFQQYQCTPTSQEDYETLIERIQNIISNNAEIDLYEAVEDAVYEYITLS' A
#
# COMPACT_ATOMS: atom_id res chain seq x y z
N MET A 1 10.68 -7.35 5.70
CA MET A 1 9.58 -7.54 4.71
C MET A 1 10.12 -7.19 3.32
N ASN A 2 9.67 -7.82 2.23
CA ASN A 2 10.27 -7.59 0.90
C ASN A 2 9.62 -6.39 0.19
N GLU A 3 10.29 -5.23 0.18
CA GLU A 3 9.77 -3.99 -0.42
C GLU A 3 9.38 -4.14 -1.90
N LYS A 4 10.09 -4.97 -2.68
CA LYS A 4 9.72 -5.22 -4.09
C LYS A 4 8.36 -5.90 -4.22
N LEU A 5 8.01 -6.78 -3.27
CA LEU A 5 6.71 -7.43 -3.24
C LEU A 5 5.62 -6.41 -2.90
N ILE A 6 5.84 -5.61 -1.86
CA ILE A 6 4.89 -4.55 -1.42
C ILE A 6 4.63 -3.59 -2.59
N LYS A 7 5.69 -3.12 -3.25
CA LYS A 7 5.58 -2.21 -4.40
C LYS A 7 4.73 -2.83 -5.52
N LYS A 8 4.95 -4.11 -5.84
CA LYS A 8 4.16 -4.83 -6.86
C LYS A 8 2.68 -4.96 -6.47
N MET A 9 2.39 -5.17 -5.19
CA MET A 9 1.02 -5.28 -4.67
C MET A 9 0.32 -3.92 -4.69
N ILE A 10 0.99 -2.85 -4.26
CA ILE A 10 0.50 -1.48 -4.37
C ILE A 10 0.16 -1.15 -5.83
N THR A 11 1.08 -1.38 -6.77
CA THR A 11 0.84 -1.13 -8.20
C THR A 11 -0.39 -1.88 -8.70
N LYS A 12 -0.54 -3.16 -8.32
CA LYS A 12 -1.69 -3.97 -8.72
C LYS A 12 -2.99 -3.45 -8.10
N SER A 13 -2.96 -3.01 -6.85
CA SER A 13 -4.13 -2.44 -6.16
C SER A 13 -4.59 -1.14 -6.84
N PHE A 14 -3.69 -0.19 -7.08
CA PHE A 14 -4.01 1.02 -7.83
C PHE A 14 -4.63 0.77 -9.21
N GLN A 15 -4.12 -0.22 -9.95
CA GLN A 15 -4.69 -0.62 -11.24
C GLN A 15 -6.14 -1.10 -11.13
N GLN A 16 -6.53 -1.75 -10.03
CA GLN A 16 -7.92 -2.17 -9.79
C GLN A 16 -8.85 -0.96 -9.66
N TYR A 17 -8.36 0.12 -9.03
CA TYR A 17 -9.10 1.37 -8.89
C TYR A 17 -9.03 2.28 -10.13
N GLN A 18 -8.40 1.83 -11.23
CA GLN A 18 -8.07 2.66 -12.40
C GLN A 18 -7.30 3.94 -12.05
N CYS A 19 -6.65 3.96 -10.89
CA CYS A 19 -5.76 5.02 -10.46
C CYS A 19 -4.32 4.63 -10.80
N THR A 20 -3.47 5.62 -11.00
CA THR A 20 -2.02 5.41 -11.13
C THR A 20 -1.34 6.03 -9.91
N PRO A 21 -0.48 5.29 -9.20
CA PRO A 21 0.35 5.90 -8.17
C PRO A 21 1.21 6.99 -8.85
N THR A 22 1.18 8.18 -8.26
CA THR A 22 1.47 9.43 -9.00
C THR A 22 2.96 9.78 -8.95
N SER A 23 3.73 9.24 -7.98
CA SER A 23 5.18 9.43 -7.86
C SER A 23 5.91 8.37 -7.01
N GLN A 24 7.25 8.36 -7.07
CA GLN A 24 8.11 7.48 -6.25
C GLN A 24 7.97 7.78 -4.75
N GLU A 25 7.76 9.05 -4.38
CA GLU A 25 7.55 9.49 -2.99
C GLU A 25 6.25 8.92 -2.40
N ASP A 26 5.17 8.84 -3.20
CA ASP A 26 3.92 8.20 -2.79
C ASP A 26 4.12 6.72 -2.47
N TYR A 27 4.93 6.02 -3.29
CA TYR A 27 5.26 4.63 -3.04
C TYR A 27 6.01 4.44 -1.73
N GLU A 28 6.97 5.31 -1.43
CA GLU A 28 7.75 5.24 -0.18
C GLU A 28 6.85 5.48 1.03
N THR A 29 5.99 6.51 0.96
CA THR A 29 4.99 6.82 1.99
C THR A 29 4.02 5.65 2.24
N LEU A 30 3.51 5.03 1.17
CA LEU A 30 2.63 3.88 1.27
C LEU A 30 3.35 2.65 1.85
N ILE A 31 4.59 2.41 1.44
CA ILE A 31 5.40 1.29 1.97
C ILE A 31 5.62 1.46 3.47
N GLU A 32 6.01 2.64 3.94
CA GLU A 32 6.17 2.91 5.37
C GLU A 32 4.86 2.72 6.14
N ARG A 33 3.73 3.16 5.58
CA ARG A 33 2.42 3.00 6.20
C ARG A 33 2.01 1.53 6.31
N ILE A 34 2.18 0.75 5.24
CA ILE A 34 1.90 -0.69 5.21
C ILE A 34 2.79 -1.44 6.21
N GLN A 35 4.07 -1.10 6.28
CA GLN A 35 4.99 -1.69 7.25
C GLN A 35 4.56 -1.38 8.69
N ASN A 36 4.10 -0.15 8.96
CA ASN A 36 3.57 0.22 10.26
C ASN A 36 2.28 -0.55 10.59
N ILE A 37 1.35 -0.70 9.64
CA ILE A 37 0.08 -1.43 9.85
C ILE A 37 0.38 -2.89 10.26
N ILE A 38 1.26 -3.57 9.53
CA ILE A 38 1.62 -4.97 9.78
C ILE A 38 2.43 -5.13 11.06
N SER A 39 3.29 -4.16 11.38
CA SER A 39 4.08 -4.20 12.62
C SER A 39 3.22 -3.96 13.87
N ASN A 40 2.15 -3.16 13.75
CA ASN A 40 1.24 -2.86 14.85
C ASN A 40 0.06 -3.84 14.96
N ASN A 41 -0.29 -4.55 13.88
CA ASN A 41 -1.34 -5.55 13.85
C ASN A 41 -0.78 -6.89 13.35
N ALA A 42 -0.44 -7.79 14.27
CA ALA A 42 0.12 -9.10 13.92
C ALA A 42 -0.87 -10.03 13.19
N GLU A 43 -2.17 -9.70 13.19
CA GLU A 43 -3.23 -10.50 12.56
C GLU A 43 -3.57 -10.06 11.14
N ILE A 44 -3.15 -8.86 10.70
CA ILE A 44 -3.46 -8.38 9.35
C ILE A 44 -2.46 -8.95 8.35
N ASP A 45 -2.97 -9.56 7.28
CA ASP A 45 -2.11 -10.00 6.19
C ASP A 45 -1.63 -8.82 5.34
N LEU A 46 -0.49 -9.01 4.66
CA LEU A 46 0.07 -8.01 3.75
C LEU A 46 -0.93 -7.58 2.66
N TYR A 47 -1.78 -8.47 2.17
CA TYR A 47 -2.77 -8.11 1.17
C TYR A 47 -3.81 -7.11 1.71
N GLU A 48 -4.38 -7.37 2.88
CA GLU A 48 -5.36 -6.47 3.52
C GLU A 48 -4.73 -5.12 3.86
N ALA A 49 -3.51 -5.13 4.42
CA ALA A 49 -2.79 -3.89 4.73
C ALA A 49 -2.52 -3.02 3.48
N VAL A 50 -2.27 -3.64 2.32
CA VAL A 50 -2.09 -2.91 1.05
C VAL A 50 -3.40 -2.30 0.58
N GLU A 51 -4.50 -3.07 0.59
CA GLU A 51 -5.80 -2.60 0.13
C GLU A 51 -6.29 -1.43 1.01
N ASP A 52 -6.19 -1.55 2.34
CA ASP A 52 -6.56 -0.47 3.26
C ASP A 52 -5.72 0.79 3.01
N ALA A 53 -4.39 0.66 2.93
CA ALA A 53 -3.51 1.79 2.71
C ALA A 53 -3.76 2.49 1.35
N VAL A 54 -4.00 1.72 0.29
CA VAL A 54 -4.29 2.27 -1.05
C VAL A 54 -5.68 2.91 -1.10
N TYR A 55 -6.69 2.28 -0.50
CA TYR A 55 -8.03 2.85 -0.42
C TYR A 55 -8.07 4.14 0.38
N GLU A 56 -7.43 4.18 1.56
CA GLU A 56 -7.26 5.39 2.36
C GLU A 56 -6.54 6.48 1.55
N TYR A 57 -5.47 6.13 0.85
CA TYR A 57 -4.73 7.09 0.04
C TYR A 57 -5.60 7.68 -1.08
N ILE A 58 -6.34 6.86 -1.83
CA ILE A 58 -7.20 7.32 -2.92
C ILE A 58 -8.35 8.19 -2.40
N THR A 59 -8.94 7.85 -1.25
CA THR A 59 -10.07 8.60 -0.67
C THR A 59 -9.65 9.91 -0.01
N LEU A 60 -8.40 10.03 0.42
CA LEU A 60 -7.84 11.23 1.04
C LEU A 60 -7.08 12.13 0.06
N SER A 61 -6.87 11.68 -1.18
CA SER A 61 -6.07 12.36 -2.22
C SER A 61 -6.91 13.19 -3.21
#